data_AF-X1H3R5-F1
#
_entry.id   AF-X1H3R5-F1
#
_cell.length_a   1.000
_cell.length_b   1.000
_cell.length_c   1.000
_cell.angle_alpha   90.00
_cell.angle_beta   90.00
_cell.angle_gamma   90.00
#
_symmetry.space_group_name_H-M   'P 1'
#
loop_
_entity.id
_entity.type
_entity.pdbx_description
1 polymer ?
#
loop_
_entity_poly.entity_id
_entity_poly.type
_entity_poly.pdbx_seq_one_letter_code
_entity_poly.pdbx_strand_id
1 'polypeptide(L)'
;TTFLPDISLFSLKRETSGKKLANAGLSQSAIHSAPLDIVITAIYARTMIKYRERGTRYVHIEAGHVAENLQLQAVALGLGSVPIGAFYDEKVKNVIGCTNEEVPLYIIPIGKPRE
;
A
#
# COMPACT_ATOMS: atom_id res chain seq x y z
N THR A 1 3.65 17.77 -18.64
CA THR A 1 3.10 17.52 -17.29
C THR A 1 3.46 16.11 -16.88
N THR A 2 4.73 15.91 -16.52
CA THR A 2 5.28 14.58 -16.25
C THR A 2 5.22 14.35 -14.75
N PHE A 3 4.18 13.67 -14.26
CA PHE A 3 3.98 13.35 -12.84
C PHE A 3 4.67 12.03 -12.44
N LEU A 4 5.86 11.79 -12.99
CA LEU A 4 6.76 10.71 -12.56
C LEU A 4 8.19 11.23 -12.68
N PRO A 5 8.80 11.70 -11.57
CA PRO A 5 10.23 11.49 -11.45
C PRO A 5 10.71 11.02 -10.07
N ASP A 6 9.85 10.84 -9.07
CA ASP A 6 10.30 10.33 -7.78
C ASP A 6 9.42 9.17 -7.28
N ILE A 7 9.65 8.00 -7.87
CA ILE A 7 9.30 6.71 -7.25
C ILE A 7 9.90 6.61 -5.83
N SER A 8 10.88 7.45 -5.49
CA SER A 8 11.47 7.56 -4.15
C SER A 8 10.50 8.04 -3.05
N LEU A 9 9.29 8.53 -3.37
CA LEU A 9 8.31 8.95 -2.36
C LEU A 9 7.52 7.78 -1.76
N PHE A 10 7.36 6.70 -2.51
CA PHE A 10 6.58 5.54 -2.13
C PHE A 10 7.44 4.29 -2.14
N SER A 11 7.20 3.40 -1.19
CA SER A 11 7.86 2.10 -1.13
C SER A 11 6.78 1.03 -1.20
N LEU A 12 7.00 0.06 -2.09
CA LEU A 12 6.14 -1.11 -2.27
C LEU A 12 6.81 -2.27 -1.57
N LYS A 13 6.18 -2.76 -0.51
CA LYS A 13 6.63 -3.95 0.20
C LYS A 13 5.70 -5.11 -0.11
N ARG A 14 6.31 -6.26 -0.40
CA ARG A 14 5.59 -7.50 -0.68
C ARG A 14 5.63 -8.37 0.56
N GLU A 15 4.48 -8.87 0.96
CA GLU A 15 4.36 -9.88 1.98
C GLU A 15 3.54 -11.04 1.41
N THR A 16 4.01 -12.28 1.61
CA THR A 16 3.29 -13.47 1.18
C THR A 16 2.53 -14.03 2.38
N SER A 17 1.26 -13.66 2.50
CA SER A 17 0.23 -14.28 3.34
C SER A 17 0.67 -14.54 4.80
N GLY A 18 1.00 -13.47 5.51
CA GLY A 18 1.31 -13.57 6.93
C GLY A 18 0.05 -13.46 7.79
N LYS A 19 -0.24 -14.49 8.60
CA LYS A 19 -1.24 -14.38 9.70
C LYS A 19 -1.02 -13.13 10.57
N LYS A 20 0.24 -12.68 10.67
CA LYS A 20 0.65 -11.44 11.34
C LYS A 20 0.12 -10.18 10.63
N LEU A 21 0.21 -10.10 9.30
CA LEU A 21 -0.28 -8.96 8.52
C LEU A 21 -1.81 -8.88 8.58
N ALA A 22 -2.50 -10.01 8.49
CA ALA A 22 -3.95 -10.04 8.67
C ALA A 22 -4.37 -9.53 10.06
N ASN A 23 -3.70 -9.95 11.13
CA ASN A 23 -3.95 -9.44 12.48
C ASN A 23 -3.66 -7.93 12.61
N ALA A 24 -2.67 -7.41 11.89
CA ALA A 24 -2.39 -5.99 11.81
C ALA A 24 -3.49 -5.24 11.04
N GLY A 25 -4.05 -5.86 10.00
CA GLY A 25 -5.18 -5.38 9.20
C GLY A 25 -6.55 -5.77 9.74
N LEU A 26 -6.76 -5.69 11.05
CA LEU A 26 -8.06 -5.93 11.71
C LEU A 26 -8.69 -7.30 11.39
N SER A 27 -7.87 -8.31 11.15
CA SER A 27 -8.31 -9.67 10.82
C SER A 27 -9.17 -9.75 9.57
N GLN A 28 -9.00 -8.82 8.63
CA GLN A 28 -9.71 -8.84 7.35
C GLN A 28 -9.33 -10.08 6.54
N SER A 29 -10.32 -10.87 6.16
CA SER A 29 -10.13 -12.18 5.51
C SER A 29 -9.46 -12.09 4.14
N ALA A 30 -9.60 -10.95 3.45
CA ALA A 30 -8.94 -10.69 2.17
C ALA A 30 -7.40 -10.73 2.30
N ILE A 31 -6.84 -10.09 3.33
CA ILE A 31 -5.40 -10.09 3.62
C ILE A 31 -4.93 -11.52 3.94
N HIS A 32 -5.70 -12.24 4.77
CA HIS A 32 -5.33 -13.60 5.14
C HIS A 32 -5.36 -14.60 3.96
N SER A 33 -6.31 -14.44 3.05
CA SER A 33 -6.59 -15.43 2.01
C SER A 33 -5.84 -15.17 0.71
N ALA A 34 -5.34 -13.95 0.49
CA ALA A 34 -4.63 -13.61 -0.72
C ALA A 34 -3.23 -14.25 -0.72
N PRO A 35 -2.78 -14.82 -1.85
CA PRO A 35 -1.42 -15.34 -2.00
C PRO A 35 -0.34 -14.24 -2.00
N LEU A 36 -0.74 -12.98 -2.18
CA LEU A 36 0.16 -11.82 -2.21
C LEU A 36 -0.53 -10.63 -1.57
N ASP A 37 0.16 -9.96 -0.65
CA ASP A 37 -0.21 -8.65 -0.14
C ASP A 37 0.85 -7.62 -0.57
N ILE A 38 0.41 -6.52 -1.17
CA ILE A 38 1.26 -5.37 -1.46
C ILE A 38 0.92 -4.25 -0.48
N VAL A 39 1.92 -3.77 0.26
CA VAL A 39 1.76 -2.60 1.13
C VAL A 39 2.35 -1.37 0.45
N ILE A 40 1.53 -0.34 0.30
CA ILE A 40 1.97 0.99 -0.15
C ILE A 40 2.33 1.79 1.09
N THR A 41 3.58 2.25 1.16
CA THR A 41 4.05 3.17 2.20
C THR A 41 4.52 4.48 1.58
N ALA A 42 4.51 5.55 2.36
CA ALA A 42 4.98 6.87 1.95
C ALA A 42 6.00 7.43 2.93
N ILE A 43 6.97 8.19 2.41
CA ILE A 43 7.91 8.97 3.21
C ILE A 43 7.52 10.44 3.10
N TYR A 44 6.66 10.91 4.01
CA TYR A 44 6.12 12.27 3.98
C TYR A 44 7.20 13.35 3.95
N ALA A 45 8.29 13.17 4.69
CA ALA A 45 9.39 14.13 4.74
C ALA A 45 9.92 14.50 3.34
N ARG A 46 10.01 13.52 2.42
CA ARG A 46 10.46 13.77 1.04
C ARG A 46 9.48 14.63 0.24
N THR A 47 8.18 14.39 0.39
CA THR A 47 7.14 15.15 -0.33
C THR A 47 6.97 16.55 0.24
N MET A 48 7.11 16.72 1.55
CA MET A 48 6.94 18.00 2.24
C MET A 48 8.05 19.00 1.91
N ILE A 49 9.27 18.54 1.58
CA ILE A 49 10.37 19.42 1.14
C ILE A 49 9.93 20.26 -0.07
N LYS A 50 9.24 19.65 -1.03
CA LYS A 50 8.86 20.30 -2.29
C LYS A 50 7.53 21.05 -2.19
N TYR A 51 6.55 20.49 -1.48
CA TYR A 51 5.17 20.96 -1.56
C TYR A 51 4.62 21.54 -0.25
N ARG A 52 5.43 21.59 0.82
CA ARG A 52 5.05 22.10 2.15
C ARG A 52 3.69 21.52 2.57
N GLU A 53 2.77 22.33 3.08
CA GLU A 53 1.46 21.90 3.58
C GLU A 53 0.59 21.14 2.56
N ARG A 54 0.80 21.35 1.25
CA ARG A 54 0.09 20.59 0.20
C ARG A 54 0.67 19.20 -0.02
N GLY A 55 1.87 18.92 0.50
CA GLY A 55 2.57 17.65 0.35
C GLY A 55 1.74 16.48 0.86
N THR A 56 1.10 16.60 2.03
CA THR A 56 0.21 15.56 2.57
C THR A 56 -0.93 15.23 1.60
N ARG A 57 -1.57 16.24 1.00
CA ARG A 57 -2.65 16.02 0.03
C ARG A 57 -2.13 15.28 -1.21
N TYR A 58 -0.96 15.66 -1.72
CA TYR A 58 -0.37 15.00 -2.87
C TYR A 58 0.05 13.56 -2.56
N VAL A 59 0.55 13.28 -1.36
CA VAL A 59 0.86 11.89 -0.95
C VAL A 59 -0.38 10.99 -1.08
N HIS A 60 -1.55 11.44 -0.60
CA HIS A 60 -2.75 10.61 -0.67
C HIS A 60 -3.29 10.47 -2.11
N ILE A 61 -3.21 11.53 -2.92
CA ILE A 61 -3.60 11.47 -4.34
C ILE A 61 -2.72 10.48 -5.11
N GLU A 62 -1.40 10.58 -4.94
CA GLU A 62 -0.45 9.68 -5.60
C GLU A 62 -0.59 8.23 -5.09
N ALA A 63 -0.81 8.02 -3.79
CA ALA A 63 -1.07 6.69 -3.24
C ALA A 63 -2.31 6.05 -3.88
N GLY A 64 -3.37 6.84 -4.09
CA GLY A 64 -4.58 6.40 -4.80
C GLY A 64 -4.30 6.03 -6.26
N HIS A 65 -3.53 6.84 -6.99
CA HIS A 65 -3.13 6.51 -8.37
C HIS A 65 -2.28 5.23 -8.45
N VAL A 66 -1.34 5.04 -7.52
CA VAL A 66 -0.52 3.83 -7.45
C VAL A 66 -1.39 2.60 -7.14
N ALA A 67 -2.32 2.73 -6.20
CA ALA A 67 -3.26 1.67 -5.86
C ALA A 67 -4.12 1.28 -7.07
N GLU A 68 -4.74 2.24 -7.76
CA GLU A 68 -5.57 1.98 -8.94
C GLU A 68 -4.77 1.34 -10.08
N ASN A 69 -3.57 1.83 -10.36
CA ASN A 69 -2.70 1.22 -11.37
C ASN A 69 -2.41 -0.25 -11.04
N LEU A 70 -2.17 -0.57 -9.76
CA LEU A 70 -1.98 -1.96 -9.33
C LEU A 70 -3.25 -2.80 -9.52
N GLN A 71 -4.43 -2.23 -9.22
CA GLN A 71 -5.70 -2.91 -9.44
C GLN A 71 -5.94 -3.21 -10.93
N LEU A 72 -5.66 -2.25 -11.82
CA LEU A 72 -5.77 -2.42 -13.26
C LEU A 72 -4.83 -3.52 -13.78
N GLN A 73 -3.60 -3.60 -13.26
CA GLN A 73 -2.68 -4.69 -13.59
C GLN A 73 -3.20 -6.04 -13.07
N ALA A 74 -3.77 -6.10 -11.86
CA ALA A 74 -4.38 -7.32 -11.34
C ALA A 74 -5.52 -7.80 -12.26
N VAL A 75 -6.42 -6.90 -12.65
CA VAL A 75 -7.53 -7.22 -13.58
C VAL A 75 -7.00 -7.70 -14.92
N ALA A 76 -5.98 -7.05 -15.49
CA ALA A 76 -5.37 -7.46 -16.76
C ALA A 76 -4.78 -8.88 -16.71
N LEU A 77 -4.36 -9.35 -15.53
CA LEU A 77 -3.84 -10.70 -15.28
C LEU A 77 -4.93 -11.71 -14.88
N GLY A 78 -6.21 -11.32 -14.88
CA GLY A 78 -7.31 -12.14 -14.39
C GLY A 78 -7.18 -12.44 -12.90
N LEU A 79 -6.77 -11.45 -12.11
CA LEU A 79 -6.68 -11.46 -10.65
C LEU A 79 -7.65 -10.42 -10.07
N GLY A 80 -8.06 -10.65 -8.82
CA GLY A 80 -8.77 -9.67 -7.99
C GLY A 80 -7.81 -8.99 -7.03
N SER A 81 -8.15 -7.75 -6.66
CA SER A 81 -7.43 -6.98 -5.65
C SER A 81 -8.38 -6.07 -4.88
N VAL A 82 -8.06 -5.75 -3.62
CA VAL A 82 -8.88 -4.86 -2.78
C VAL A 82 -7.97 -3.90 -2.00
N PRO A 83 -8.10 -2.57 -2.17
CA PRO A 83 -7.34 -1.62 -1.37
C PRO A 83 -7.94 -1.50 0.03
N ILE A 84 -7.14 -1.76 1.04
CA ILE A 84 -7.53 -1.70 2.46
C ILE A 84 -6.75 -0.59 3.15
N GLY A 85 -7.46 0.44 3.63
CA GLY A 85 -6.91 1.53 4.44
C GLY A 85 -7.11 1.36 5.95
N ALA A 86 -7.87 0.35 6.38
CA ALA A 86 -8.17 0.10 7.79
C ALA A 86 -7.20 -0.94 8.38
N PHE A 87 -6.21 -0.48 9.15
CA PHE A 87 -5.22 -1.33 9.83
C PHE A 87 -4.59 -0.58 11.01
N TYR A 88 -3.82 -1.29 11.84
CA TYR A 88 -2.98 -0.67 12.88
C TYR A 88 -1.60 -0.32 12.30
N ASP A 89 -1.33 0.96 12.05
CA ASP A 89 -0.11 1.48 11.43
C ASP A 89 1.16 0.87 12.00
N GLU A 90 1.34 0.95 13.32
CA GLU A 90 2.54 0.45 14.00
C GLU A 90 2.68 -1.07 13.90
N LYS A 91 1.57 -1.82 13.90
CA LYS A 91 1.65 -3.28 13.70
C LYS A 91 2.05 -3.60 12.26
N VAL A 92 1.52 -2.89 11.27
CA VAL A 92 1.88 -3.08 9.86
C VAL A 92 3.36 -2.77 9.64
N LYS A 93 3.85 -1.62 10.13
CA LYS A 93 5.26 -1.24 10.05
C LYS A 93 6.18 -2.33 10.61
N ASN A 94 5.83 -2.87 11.77
CA ASN A 94 6.60 -3.95 12.40
C ASN A 94 6.59 -5.24 11.58
N VAL A 95 5.45 -5.60 10.99
CA VAL A 95 5.32 -6.82 10.18
C VAL A 95 6.16 -6.74 8.91
N ILE A 96 6.15 -5.61 8.20
CA ILE A 96 6.82 -5.46 6.90
C ILE A 96 8.25 -4.88 7.00
N GLY A 97 8.75 -4.69 8.22
CA GLY A 97 10.08 -4.12 8.47
C GLY A 97 10.23 -2.72 7.87
N CYS A 98 9.29 -1.82 8.18
CA CYS A 98 9.40 -0.42 7.80
C CYS A 98 10.50 0.31 8.58
N THR A 99 11.09 1.30 7.94
CA THR A 99 11.85 2.33 8.65
C THR A 99 10.90 3.26 9.42
N ASN A 100 11.41 4.00 10.40
CA ASN A 100 10.61 4.97 11.17
C ASN A 100 9.98 6.08 10.30
N GLU A 101 10.52 6.32 9.11
CA GLU A 101 10.08 7.35 8.18
C GLU A 101 8.97 6.87 7.23
N GLU A 102 8.81 5.55 7.07
CA GLU A 102 7.80 4.96 6.20
C GLU A 102 6.46 4.88 6.95
N VAL A 103 5.41 5.46 6.34
CA VAL A 103 4.04 5.40 6.85
C VAL A 103 3.21 4.54 5.90
N PRO A 104 2.65 3.40 6.35
CA PRO A 104 1.76 2.58 5.53
C PRO A 104 0.44 3.32 5.23
N LEU A 105 -0.03 3.23 3.99
CA LEU A 105 -1.26 3.88 3.52
C LEU A 105 -2.28 2.86 3.01
N TYR A 106 -1.83 1.79 2.38
CA TYR A 106 -2.68 0.71 1.90
C TYR A 106 -2.05 -0.66 2.14
N ILE A 107 -2.88 -1.64 2.47
CA ILE A 107 -2.62 -3.07 2.23
C ILE A 107 -3.49 -3.47 1.03
N ILE A 108 -2.91 -4.09 0.02
CA ILE A 108 -3.60 -4.49 -1.21
C ILE A 108 -3.39 -6.00 -1.39
N PRO A 109 -4.31 -6.83 -0.86
CA PRO A 109 -4.33 -8.26 -1.14
C PRO A 109 -4.65 -8.49 -2.60
N ILE A 110 -3.93 -9.41 -3.24
CA ILE A 110 -4.06 -9.78 -4.65
C ILE A 110 -4.14 -11.29 -4.76
N GLY A 111 -5.12 -11.81 -5.49
CA GLY A 111 -5.32 -13.24 -5.66
C GLY A 111 -6.28 -13.59 -6.77
N LYS A 112 -6.54 -14.88 -6.95
CA LYS A 112 -7.61 -15.33 -7.84
C LYS A 112 -8.97 -15.00 -7.19
N PRO A 113 -9.89 -14.31 -7.90
CA PRO A 113 -11.26 -14.16 -7.43
C PRO A 113 -11.86 -15.54 -7.19
N ARG A 114 -12.61 -15.69 -6.09
CA ARG A 114 -13.49 -16.86 -5.92
C ARG A 114 -14.80 -16.54 -6.60
N GLU A 115 -15.30 -17.47 -7.41
CA GLU A 115 -16.67 -17.45 -7.92
C GLU A 115 -17.67 -17.60 -6.77
#